data_AF-A0A8C4Q1W2-F1
#
_entry.id   AF-A0A8C4Q1W2-F1
#
_cell.length_a   1.000
_cell.length_b   1.000
_cell.length_c   1.000
_cell.angle_alpha   90.00
_cell.angle_beta   90.00
_cell.angle_gamma   90.00
#
_symmetry.space_group_name_H-M   'P 1'
#
loop_
_entity.id
_entity.type
_entity.pdbx_description
1 polymer ?
#
loop_
_entity_poly.entity_id
_entity_poly.type
_entity_poly.pdbx_seq_one_letter_code
_entity_poly.pdbx_strand_id
1 'polypeptide(L)'
;MKPARLVVYVCFLKDATADVIPKMVHELMRLRVCESTDGHLVRLPELPGSLLIVPQATLGGRSKAGRLQYHGNACRAEAEALFAAFAEQCGVALQEKSAPDSGSVVLHGTYGSRQMLELESDGPGTSLLEF
;
A
#
# COMPACT_ATOMS: atom_id res chain seq x y z
N MET A 1 -19.51 0.32 4.21
CA MET A 1 -18.11 0.67 3.92
C MET A 1 -17.83 0.24 2.47
N LYS A 2 -17.17 1.04 1.63
CA LYS A 2 -16.83 0.61 0.27
C LYS A 2 -15.73 -0.46 0.33
N PRO A 3 -15.84 -1.59 -0.38
CA PRO A 3 -14.81 -2.62 -0.34
C PRO A 3 -13.50 -2.08 -0.96
N ALA A 4 -12.39 -2.35 -0.29
CA ALA A 4 -11.07 -2.12 -0.85
C ALA A 4 -10.75 -3.23 -1.85
N ARG A 5 -10.33 -2.85 -3.07
CA ARG A 5 -9.90 -3.78 -4.12
C ARG A 5 -8.49 -4.29 -3.90
N LEU A 6 -7.69 -3.50 -3.18
CA LEU A 6 -6.28 -3.78 -2.92
C LEU A 6 -5.92 -3.27 -1.53
N VAL A 7 -5.21 -4.10 -0.77
CA VAL A 7 -4.61 -3.74 0.51
C VAL A 7 -3.10 -3.72 0.34
N VAL A 8 -2.46 -2.59 0.67
CA VAL A 8 -1.01 -2.41 0.59
C VAL A 8 -0.46 -2.26 2.00
N TYR A 9 0.35 -3.22 2.42
CA TYR A 9 1.16 -3.09 3.62
C TYR A 9 2.50 -2.46 3.24
N VAL A 10 2.88 -1.36 3.89
CA VAL A 10 4.09 -0.61 3.53
C VAL A 10 5.05 -0.46 4.71
N CYS A 11 6.35 -0.63 4.43
CA CYS A 11 7.44 -0.42 5.36
C CYS A 11 8.54 0.39 4.67
N PHE A 12 9.00 1.45 5.33
CA PHE A 12 10.17 2.21 4.88
C PHE A 12 11.38 1.76 5.68
N LEU A 13 12.43 1.37 4.96
CA LEU A 13 13.71 0.98 5.53
C LEU A 13 14.61 2.21 5.71
N LYS A 14 15.71 2.04 6.43
CA LYS A 14 16.75 3.06 6.56
C LYS A 14 17.16 3.56 5.18
N ASP A 15 17.49 4.84 5.13
CA ASP A 15 17.95 5.53 3.93
C ASP A 15 16.88 5.66 2.83
N ALA A 16 15.64 5.21 3.06
CA ALA A 16 14.53 5.52 2.18
C ALA A 16 14.24 7.03 2.21
N THR A 17 14.19 7.64 1.03
CA THR A 17 13.94 9.07 0.84
C THR A 17 12.67 9.29 0.01
N ALA A 18 12.16 10.53 -0.01
CA ALA A 18 10.89 10.84 -0.66
C ALA A 18 10.91 10.65 -2.20
N ASP A 19 12.09 10.56 -2.80
CA ASP A 19 12.31 10.27 -4.22
C ASP A 19 11.86 8.87 -4.65
N VAL A 20 11.75 7.91 -3.72
CA VAL A 20 11.23 6.57 -4.02
C VAL A 20 9.70 6.58 -4.21
N ILE A 21 9.00 7.56 -3.64
CA ILE A 21 7.54 7.59 -3.60
C ILE A 21 6.93 7.63 -5.01
N PRO A 22 7.36 8.51 -5.94
CA PRO A 22 6.83 8.51 -7.31
C PRO A 22 6.98 7.15 -8.01
N LYS A 23 8.09 6.44 -7.78
CA LYS A 23 8.33 5.10 -8.33
C LYS A 23 7.37 4.08 -7.73
N MET A 24 7.16 4.09 -6.42
CA MET A 24 6.20 3.22 -5.73
C MET A 24 4.77 3.42 -6.23
N VAL A 25 4.34 4.69 -6.32
CA VAL A 25 3.00 5.06 -6.79
C VAL A 25 2.81 4.66 -8.25
N HIS A 26 3.81 4.93 -9.10
CA HIS A 26 3.77 4.53 -10.50
C HIS A 26 3.61 3.01 -10.66
N GLU A 27 4.40 2.24 -9.93
CA GLU A 27 4.34 0.77 -9.96
C GLU A 27 2.97 0.27 -9.52
N LEU A 28 2.48 0.75 -8.38
CA LEU A 28 1.18 0.35 -7.83
C LEU A 28 0.02 0.60 -8.80
N MET A 29 0.04 1.72 -9.52
CA MET A 29 -1.00 2.06 -10.50
C MET A 29 -0.87 1.29 -11.82
N ARG A 30 0.29 0.70 -12.10
CA ARG A 30 0.57 -0.08 -13.32
C ARG A 30 0.29 -1.58 -13.15
N LEU A 31 0.43 -2.10 -11.93
CA LEU A 31 0.30 -3.52 -11.65
C LEU A 31 -1.09 -4.06 -11.99
N ARG A 32 -1.12 -5.21 -12.66
CA ARG A 32 -2.34 -5.96 -12.96
C ARG A 32 -2.52 -7.04 -11.91
N VAL A 33 -3.07 -6.64 -10.76
CA VAL A 33 -3.22 -7.50 -9.57
C VAL A 33 -4.65 -7.57 -9.07
N CYS A 34 -5.56 -6.78 -9.63
CA CYS A 34 -6.98 -6.83 -9.29
C CYS A 34 -7.70 -7.74 -10.29
N GLU A 35 -8.57 -8.60 -9.80
CA GLU A 35 -9.41 -9.44 -10.67
C GLU A 35 -10.67 -8.69 -11.11
N SER A 36 -10.96 -8.73 -12.41
CA SER A 36 -12.21 -8.26 -12.99
C SER A 36 -13.31 -9.31 -12.90
N THR A 37 -14.56 -8.95 -13.22
CA THR A 37 -15.69 -9.91 -13.21
C THR A 37 -15.52 -11.09 -14.16
N ASP A 38 -14.68 -10.94 -15.19
CA ASP A 38 -14.42 -11.95 -16.21
C ASP A 38 -13.16 -12.78 -15.89
N GLY A 39 -12.58 -12.62 -14.70
CA GLY A 39 -11.41 -13.38 -14.23
C GLY A 39 -10.06 -12.86 -14.75
N HIS A 40 -10.04 -11.76 -15.52
CA HIS A 40 -8.80 -11.16 -15.99
C HIS A 40 -8.16 -10.25 -14.94
N LEU A 41 -6.83 -10.31 -14.84
CA LEU A 41 -6.04 -9.37 -14.04
C LEU A 41 -5.95 -8.00 -14.73
N VAL A 42 -6.41 -6.98 -14.02
CA VAL A 42 -6.48 -5.58 -14.44
C VAL A 42 -5.82 -4.67 -13.40
N ARG A 43 -5.60 -3.41 -13.79
CA ARG A 43 -5.01 -2.40 -12.91
C ARG A 43 -6.05 -1.85 -11.95
N LEU A 44 -5.59 -1.39 -10.78
CA LEU A 44 -6.46 -0.78 -9.78
C LEU A 44 -7.34 0.36 -10.35
N PRO A 45 -6.84 1.34 -11.14
CA PRO A 45 -7.67 2.43 -11.65
C PRO A 45 -8.72 2.03 -12.70
N GLU A 46 -8.62 0.81 -13.26
CA GLU A 46 -9.59 0.31 -14.25
C GLU A 46 -10.89 -0.20 -13.61
N LEU A 47 -10.92 -0.31 -12.28
CA LEU A 47 -12.05 -0.84 -11.54
C LEU A 47 -12.58 0.20 -10.53
N PRO A 48 -13.90 0.25 -10.29
CA PRO A 48 -14.42 1.01 -9.17
C PRO A 48 -14.01 0.34 -7.85
N GLY A 49 -13.48 1.11 -6.92
CA GLY A 49 -13.13 0.61 -5.58
C GLY A 49 -12.05 1.39 -4.88
N SER A 50 -11.79 1.02 -3.63
CA SER A 50 -10.83 1.74 -2.78
C SER A 50 -9.48 1.04 -2.70
N LEU A 51 -8.41 1.80 -2.47
CA LEU A 51 -7.11 1.29 -2.04
C LEU A 51 -7.02 1.46 -0.52
N LEU A 52 -6.62 0.41 0.21
CA LEU A 52 -6.33 0.51 1.64
C LEU A 52 -4.81 0.43 1.86
N ILE A 53 -4.22 1.46 2.46
CA ILE A 53 -2.78 1.50 2.79
C ILE A 53 -2.60 1.31 4.30
N VAL A 54 -1.86 0.28 4.69
CA VAL A 54 -1.62 -0.09 6.09
C VAL A 54 -0.15 0.13 6.43
N PRO A 55 0.19 1.00 7.40
CA PRO A 55 1.57 1.12 7.87
C PRO A 55 1.97 -0.18 8.58
N GLN A 56 3.01 -0.86 8.07
CA GLN A 56 3.40 -2.19 8.54
C GLN A 56 4.92 -2.29 8.67
N ALA A 57 5.48 -1.60 9.67
CA ALA A 57 6.91 -1.58 9.94
C ALA A 57 7.52 -2.98 10.21
N THR A 58 6.69 -3.97 10.55
CA THR A 58 7.15 -5.33 10.83
C THR A 58 7.65 -6.08 9.59
N LEU A 59 7.35 -5.61 8.37
CA LEU A 59 7.90 -6.19 7.13
C LEU A 59 9.43 -6.06 7.03
N GLY A 60 10.02 -5.04 7.66
CA GLY A 60 11.47 -4.86 7.74
C GLY A 60 12.17 -5.80 8.73
N GLY A 61 11.42 -6.69 9.38
CA GLY A 61 11.96 -7.66 10.33
C GLY A 61 12.98 -8.61 9.69
N ARG A 62 14.07 -8.87 10.41
CA ARG A 62 15.07 -9.89 10.07
C ARG A 62 15.26 -10.83 11.25
N SER A 63 15.30 -12.13 10.99
CA SER A 63 15.53 -13.14 12.04
C SER A 63 16.99 -13.16 12.47
N LYS A 64 17.24 -13.09 13.78
CA LYS A 64 18.57 -13.27 14.39
C LYS A 64 18.42 -13.93 15.75
N ALA A 65 19.07 -15.09 15.92
CA ALA A 65 19.05 -15.88 17.16
C ALA A 65 17.62 -16.14 17.71
N GLY A 66 16.69 -16.52 16.82
CA GLY A 66 15.30 -16.82 17.19
C GLY A 66 14.42 -15.60 17.51
N ARG A 67 14.89 -14.38 17.23
CA ARG A 67 14.15 -13.13 17.45
C ARG A 67 14.10 -12.31 16.16
N LEU A 68 13.03 -11.55 15.97
CA LEU A 68 12.96 -10.54 14.90
C LEU A 68 13.63 -9.25 15.35
N GLN A 69 14.46 -8.68 14.47
CA GLN A 69 15.12 -7.40 14.66
C GLN A 69 14.70 -6.43 13.55
N TYR A 70 14.56 -5.16 13.91
CA TYR A 70 14.07 -4.10 13.03
C TYR A 70 15.09 -2.97 12.83
N HIS A 71 16.39 -3.27 13.02
CA HIS A 71 17.47 -2.29 12.88
C HIS A 71 17.58 -1.71 11.47
N GLY A 72 16.96 -2.33 10.47
CA GLY A 72 16.89 -1.85 9.09
C GLY A 72 15.72 -0.90 8.82
N ASN A 73 14.83 -0.64 9.78
CA ASN A 73 13.71 0.27 9.57
C ASN A 73 14.16 1.74 9.65
N ALA A 74 13.51 2.62 8.87
CA ALA A 74 13.64 4.06 9.05
C ALA A 74 13.19 4.47 10.45
N CYS A 75 13.65 5.64 10.92
CA CYS A 75 13.18 6.14 12.21
C CYS A 75 11.69 6.54 12.11
N ARG A 76 11.01 6.61 13.26
CA ARG A 76 9.56 6.84 13.29
C ARG A 76 9.15 8.12 12.54
N ALA A 77 9.83 9.23 12.78
CA ALA A 77 9.46 10.53 12.20
C ALA A 77 9.61 10.53 10.67
N GLU A 78 10.73 9.98 10.16
CA GLU A 78 10.96 9.84 8.72
C GLU A 78 9.93 8.91 8.08
N ALA A 79 9.70 7.73 8.67
CA ALA A 79 8.77 6.75 8.14
C ALA A 79 7.31 7.24 8.16
N GLU A 80 6.93 8.03 9.16
CA GLU A 80 5.61 8.67 9.24
C GLU A 80 5.42 9.73 8.15
N ALA A 81 6.44 10.56 7.90
CA ALA A 81 6.43 11.54 6.82
C ALA A 81 6.37 10.87 5.44
N LEU A 82 7.15 9.81 5.21
CA LEU A 82 7.13 9.04 3.96
C LEU A 82 5.78 8.34 3.75
N PHE A 83 5.20 7.79 4.81
CA PHE A 83 3.87 7.17 4.76
C PHE A 83 2.78 8.17 4.37
N ALA A 84 2.78 9.35 4.99
CA ALA A 84 1.81 10.40 4.68
C ALA A 84 1.94 10.85 3.21
N ALA A 85 3.17 11.12 2.75
CA ALA A 85 3.43 11.50 1.37
C ALA A 85 3.06 10.39 0.36
N PHE A 86 3.30 9.12 0.70
CA PHE A 86 2.90 7.99 -0.14
C PHE A 86 1.37 7.88 -0.24
N ALA A 87 0.65 7.97 0.88
CA ALA A 87 -0.81 7.90 0.88
C ALA A 87 -1.46 9.05 0.09
N GLU A 88 -0.94 10.27 0.26
CA GLU A 88 -1.39 11.45 -0.48
C GLU A 88 -1.17 11.28 -1.99
N GLN A 89 0.03 10.91 -2.42
CA GLN A 89 0.34 10.73 -3.84
C GLN A 89 -0.42 9.56 -4.47
N CYS A 90 -0.68 8.47 -3.72
CA CYS A 90 -1.59 7.42 -4.15
C CYS A 90 -3.01 7.97 -4.38
N GLY A 91 -3.49 8.87 -3.50
CA GLY A 91 -4.79 9.52 -3.62
C GLY A 91 -4.91 10.30 -4.92
N VAL A 92 -3.96 11.20 -5.18
CA VAL A 92 -3.89 12.00 -6.41
C VAL A 92 -3.82 11.09 -7.64
N ALA A 93 -2.89 10.14 -7.67
CA ALA A 93 -2.68 9.27 -8.83
C ALA A 93 -3.88 8.36 -9.12
N LEU A 94 -4.56 7.86 -8.09
CA LEU A 94 -5.76 7.04 -8.25
C LEU A 94 -6.92 7.88 -8.81
N GLN A 95 -7.10 9.10 -8.32
CA GLN A 95 -8.14 10.00 -8.82
C GLN A 95 -7.90 10.42 -10.27
N GLU A 96 -6.66 10.75 -10.64
CA GLU A 96 -6.30 11.15 -12.00
C GLU A 96 -6.45 10.01 -13.03
N LYS A 97 -6.24 8.76 -12.62
CA LYS A 97 -6.22 7.59 -13.53
C LYS A 97 -7.54 6.83 -13.57
N SER A 98 -8.42 7.04 -12.59
CA SER A 98 -9.73 6.39 -12.55
C SER A 98 -10.73 7.11 -13.45
N ALA A 99 -11.78 6.40 -13.87
CA ALA A 99 -12.89 7.04 -14.58
C ALA A 99 -13.56 8.12 -13.69
N PRO A 100 -14.10 9.19 -14.29
CA PRO A 100 -14.98 10.11 -13.57
C PRO A 100 -16.09 9.33 -12.85
N ASP A 101 -16.42 9.72 -11.62
CA ASP A 101 -17.46 9.11 -10.78
C ASP A 101 -17.24 7.63 -10.40
N SER A 102 -16.03 7.07 -10.59
CA SER A 102 -15.70 5.71 -10.13
C SER A 102 -15.86 5.53 -8.61
N GLY A 103 -15.88 6.64 -7.88
CA GLY A 103 -15.94 6.66 -6.43
C GLY A 103 -14.70 6.04 -5.77
N SER A 104 -13.59 5.93 -6.52
CA SER A 104 -12.32 5.40 -6.04
C SER A 104 -11.72 6.33 -5.01
N VAL A 105 -11.29 5.77 -3.87
CA VAL A 105 -10.70 6.53 -2.76
C VAL A 105 -9.52 5.78 -2.17
N VAL A 106 -8.57 6.52 -1.61
CA VAL A 106 -7.51 5.96 -0.79
C VAL A 106 -7.93 6.05 0.67
N LEU A 107 -7.98 4.89 1.32
CA LEU A 107 -8.11 4.74 2.76
C LEU A 107 -6.73 4.39 3.32
N HIS A 108 -6.41 4.88 4.51
CA HIS A 108 -5.14 4.51 5.14
C HIS A 108 -5.26 4.40 6.65
N GLY A 109 -4.43 3.53 7.24
CA GLY A 109 -4.28 3.42 8.69
C GLY A 109 -3.69 4.70 9.30
N THR A 110 -3.93 4.89 10.60
CA THR A 110 -3.24 5.92 11.37
C THR A 110 -1.84 5.42 11.73
N TYR A 111 -0.81 6.16 11.35
CA TYR A 111 0.58 5.77 11.61
C TYR A 111 0.84 5.69 13.13
N GLY A 112 1.56 4.65 13.56
CA GLY A 112 1.87 4.42 14.98
C GLY A 112 0.72 3.84 15.82
N SER A 113 -0.50 3.77 15.29
CA SER A 113 -1.61 3.07 15.95
C SER A 113 -1.56 1.55 15.73
N ARG A 114 -2.31 0.79 16.53
CA ARG A 114 -2.56 -0.63 16.26
C ARG A 114 -3.46 -0.77 15.02
N GLN A 115 -3.00 -1.50 14.01
CA GLN A 115 -3.75 -1.73 12.78
C GLN A 115 -4.71 -2.91 12.97
N MET A 116 -5.85 -2.68 13.63
CA MET A 116 -6.91 -3.68 13.71
C MET A 116 -7.56 -3.80 12.32
N LEU A 117 -7.53 -5.00 11.75
CA LEU A 117 -7.97 -5.25 10.38
C LEU A 117 -8.81 -6.52 10.30
N GLU A 118 -9.93 -6.42 9.61
CA GLU A 118 -10.75 -7.54 9.15
C GLU A 118 -10.65 -7.58 7.62
N LEU A 119 -10.29 -8.75 7.08
CA LEU A 119 -10.09 -8.95 5.65
C LEU A 119 -10.88 -10.19 5.21
N GLU A 120 -11.78 -9.98 4.26
CA GLU A 120 -12.49 -11.03 3.55
C GLU A 120 -12.03 -11.03 2.09
N SER A 121 -11.61 -12.17 1.57
CA SER A 121 -11.03 -12.29 0.22
C SER A 121 -11.23 -13.70 -0.32
N ASP A 122 -11.58 -13.80 -1.61
CA ASP A 122 -11.73 -15.05 -2.36
C ASP A 122 -10.37 -15.57 -2.93
N GLY A 123 -9.28 -15.25 -2.24
CA GLY A 123 -7.91 -15.46 -2.71
C GLY A 123 -7.10 -14.16 -2.69
N PRO A 124 -6.21 -13.94 -1.70
CA PRO A 124 -5.62 -12.63 -1.47
C PRO A 124 -4.59 -12.18 -2.53
N GLY A 125 -4.15 -13.07 -3.44
CA GLY A 125 -3.23 -12.71 -4.52
C GLY A 125 -1.93 -12.04 -4.04
N THR A 126 -1.46 -12.39 -2.84
CA THR A 126 -0.40 -11.64 -2.13
C THR A 126 0.89 -11.56 -2.92
N SER A 127 1.37 -10.34 -3.15
CA SER A 127 2.63 -10.03 -3.84
C SER A 127 3.52 -9.16 -2.98
N LEU A 128 4.85 -9.27 -3.17
CA LEU A 128 5.86 -8.45 -2.49
C LEU A 128 6.65 -7.65 -3.52
N LEU A 129 6.87 -6.36 -3.23
CA LEU A 129 7.65 -5.44 -4.05
C LEU A 129 8.71 -4.78 -3.17
N GLU A 130 9.93 -4.67 -3.69
CA GLU A 130 11.04 -3.95 -3.07
C GLU A 130 11.48 -2.83 -4.02
N PHE A 131 11.91 -1.69 -3.48
CA PHE A 131 12.12 -0.44 -4.22
C PHE A 131 13.51 0.13 -4.06
#